data_AF-A0A2X2HJJ4-F1
#
_entry.id   AF-A0A2X2HJJ4-F1
#
_cell.length_a   1.000
_cell.length_b   1.000
_cell.length_c   1.000
_cell.angle_alpha   90.00
_cell.angle_beta   90.00
_cell.angle_gamma   90.00
#
_symmetry.space_group_name_H-M   'P 1'
#
loop_
_entity.id
_entity.type
_entity.pdbx_description
1 polymer ?
#
loop_
_entity_poly.entity_id
_entity_poly.type
_entity_poly.pdbx_seq_one_letter_code
_entity_poly.pdbx_strand_id
1 'polypeptide(L)'
;MDGSQKLPQRMLAGIRIHLGRETDWSLLALGVAGWMRYVSGVDDAGNAIDVRDPLSDKIRELVAGSSSEQRVTALLSLREVFGDDLPDNPHFVQAIEQAWQQIVQFGAHQALLNTLKI
;
A
#
# COMPACT_ATOMS: atom_id res chain seq x y z
N MET A 1 9.90 -12.75 1.38
CA MET A 1 10.54 -11.48 1.05
C MET A 1 10.11 -10.42 2.03
N ASP A 2 11.12 -9.66 2.42
CA ASP A 2 11.22 -8.50 3.30
C ASP A 2 10.67 -7.21 2.66
N GLY A 3 9.40 -7.22 2.27
CA GLY A 3 8.74 -6.06 1.66
C GLY A 3 8.71 -4.84 2.60
N SER A 4 8.42 -5.05 3.88
CA SER A 4 8.42 -4.01 4.91
C SER A 4 9.76 -3.29 5.03
N GLN A 5 10.87 -4.00 4.82
CA GLN A 5 12.23 -3.47 4.91
C GLN A 5 12.68 -2.75 3.64
N LYS A 6 11.95 -2.93 2.54
CA LYS A 6 12.29 -2.41 1.21
C LYS A 6 11.42 -1.24 0.78
N LEU A 7 10.17 -1.22 1.22
CA LEU A 7 9.20 -0.17 0.89
C LEU A 7 9.71 1.25 1.24
N PRO A 8 10.33 1.49 2.42
CA PRO A 8 10.75 2.83 2.82
C PRO A 8 11.70 3.49 1.82
N GLN A 9 12.75 2.78 1.41
CA GLN A 9 13.79 3.29 0.52
C GLN A 9 13.47 3.17 -0.96
N ARG A 10 12.57 2.26 -1.36
CA ARG A 10 12.22 2.06 -2.78
C ARG A 10 11.04 2.91 -3.25
N MET A 11 10.12 3.25 -2.35
CA MET A 11 8.90 3.99 -2.71
C MET A 11 8.70 5.20 -1.81
N LEU A 12 8.67 5.02 -0.49
CA LEU A 12 8.25 6.09 0.43
C LEU A 12 9.21 7.28 0.42
N ALA A 13 10.52 7.05 0.28
CA ALA A 13 11.50 8.13 0.10
C ALA A 13 11.22 8.98 -1.15
N GLY A 14 10.84 8.34 -2.26
CA GLY A 14 10.44 9.04 -3.49
C GLY A 14 9.15 9.83 -3.29
N ILE A 15 8.15 9.23 -2.63
CA ILE A 15 6.88 9.89 -2.33
C ILE A 15 7.10 11.17 -1.50
N ARG A 16 7.96 11.14 -0.47
CA ARG A 16 8.32 12.34 0.31
C ARG A 16 8.89 13.46 -0.56
N ILE A 17 9.73 13.11 -1.54
CA ILE A 17 10.27 14.09 -2.51
C ILE A 17 9.14 14.68 -3.36
N HIS A 18 8.24 13.85 -3.87
CA HIS A 18 7.12 14.29 -4.71
C HIS A 18 6.13 15.17 -3.93
N LEU A 19 5.84 14.83 -2.67
CA LEU A 19 5.02 15.64 -1.78
C LEU A 19 5.64 17.03 -1.56
N GLY A 20 6.96 17.10 -1.29
CA GLY A 20 7.66 18.38 -1.12
C GLY A 20 7.81 19.21 -2.40
N ARG A 21 7.61 18.60 -3.58
CA ARG A 21 7.71 19.25 -4.90
C ARG A 21 6.36 19.46 -5.58
N GLU A 22 5.26 18.98 -4.97
CA GLU A 22 3.92 19.01 -5.56
C GLU A 22 3.86 18.43 -6.99
N THR A 23 4.55 17.31 -7.22
CA THR A 23 4.60 16.61 -8.53
C THR A 23 3.82 15.31 -8.48
N ASP A 24 3.40 14.77 -9.62
CA ASP A 24 2.66 13.50 -9.66
C ASP A 24 3.48 12.31 -9.17
N TRP A 25 2.83 11.44 -8.40
CA TRP A 25 3.40 10.20 -7.86
C TRP A 25 2.37 9.06 -7.84
N SER A 26 1.37 9.10 -8.73
CA SER A 26 0.24 8.17 -8.75
C SER A 26 0.67 6.70 -8.86
N LEU A 27 1.75 6.41 -9.62
CA LEU A 27 2.31 5.05 -9.73
C LEU A 27 3.00 4.57 -8.46
N LEU A 28 3.60 5.47 -7.67
CA LEU A 28 4.17 5.11 -6.37
C LEU A 28 3.06 4.81 -5.36
N ALA A 29 1.96 5.57 -5.40
CA ALA A 29 0.77 5.27 -4.60
C ALA A 29 0.22 3.87 -4.93
N LEU A 30 0.09 3.55 -6.22
CA LEU A 30 -0.32 2.23 -6.68
C LEU A 30 0.64 1.12 -6.23
N GLY A 31 1.95 1.36 -6.28
CA GLY A 31 2.95 0.41 -5.78
C GLY A 31 2.79 0.09 -4.29
N VAL A 32 2.53 1.11 -3.46
CA VAL A 32 2.27 0.96 -2.02
C VAL A 32 0.96 0.21 -1.78
N ALA A 33 -0.13 0.58 -2.47
CA ALA A 33 -1.41 -0.13 -2.37
C ALA A 33 -1.29 -1.59 -2.84
N GLY A 34 -0.48 -1.86 -3.87
CA GLY A 34 -0.16 -3.21 -4.33
C GLY A 34 0.56 -4.04 -3.26
N TRP A 35 1.51 -3.43 -2.55
CA TRP A 35 2.14 -4.08 -1.39
C TRP A 35 1.11 -4.40 -0.29
N MET A 36 0.22 -3.45 0.04
CA MET A 36 -0.86 -3.66 1.01
C MET A 36 -1.79 -4.82 0.60
N ARG A 37 -2.10 -4.93 -0.70
CA ARG A 37 -2.94 -6.00 -1.25
C ARG A 37 -2.24 -7.35 -1.17
N TYR A 38 -0.95 -7.39 -1.50
CA TYR A 38 -0.14 -8.60 -1.39
C TYR A 38 -0.04 -9.10 0.06
N VAL A 39 0.30 -8.22 1.01
CA VAL A 39 0.46 -8.62 2.42
C VAL A 39 -0.87 -8.91 3.12
N SER A 40 -2.00 -8.58 2.49
CA SER A 40 -3.33 -9.03 2.90
C SER A 40 -3.56 -10.53 2.69
N GLY A 41 -2.62 -11.24 2.05
CA GLY A 41 -2.52 -12.70 2.13
C GLY A 41 -3.45 -13.48 1.19
N VAL A 42 -4.17 -12.80 0.29
CA VAL A 42 -5.08 -13.44 -0.67
C VAL A 42 -4.91 -12.78 -2.03
N ASP A 43 -4.70 -13.56 -3.09
CA ASP A 43 -4.57 -13.05 -4.46
C ASP A 43 -5.93 -12.65 -5.08
N ASP A 44 -5.92 -12.22 -6.34
CA ASP A 44 -7.15 -11.81 -7.05
C ASP A 44 -8.02 -13.01 -7.48
N ALA A 45 -7.50 -14.23 -7.40
CA ALA A 45 -8.25 -15.48 -7.64
C ALA A 45 -8.78 -16.11 -6.33
N GLY A 46 -8.54 -15.49 -5.17
CA GLY A 46 -8.97 -16.00 -3.87
C GLY A 46 -8.02 -17.01 -3.23
N ASN A 47 -6.84 -17.26 -3.81
CA ASN A 47 -5.86 -18.18 -3.23
C ASN A 47 -5.05 -17.50 -2.13
N ALA A 48 -4.68 -18.26 -1.11
CA ALA A 48 -3.80 -17.78 -0.05
C ALA A 48 -2.39 -17.49 -0.59
N ILE A 49 -1.81 -16.38 -0.14
CA ILE A 49 -0.44 -15.96 -0.40
C ILE A 49 0.40 -16.24 0.85
N ASP A 50 1.51 -16.96 0.68
CA ASP A 50 2.54 -17.13 1.71
C ASP A 50 3.35 -15.83 1.86
N VAL A 51 2.93 -14.96 2.79
CA VAL A 51 3.54 -13.64 3.01
C VAL A 51 4.88 -13.77 3.74
N ARG A 52 5.91 -13.60 2.93
CA ARG A 52 7.35 -13.47 3.14
C ARG A 52 8.06 -12.63 4.23
N ASP A 53 7.44 -12.02 5.22
CA ASP A 53 7.99 -10.76 5.79
C ASP A 53 8.48 -10.85 7.25
N PRO A 54 9.57 -10.15 7.66
CA PRO A 54 9.96 -10.05 9.07
C PRO A 54 8.85 -9.52 9.99
N LEU A 55 7.94 -8.68 9.46
CA LEU A 55 6.78 -8.16 10.19
C LEU A 55 5.49 -8.94 9.90
N SER A 56 5.60 -10.15 9.35
CA SER A 56 4.45 -10.92 8.87
C SER A 56 3.39 -11.16 9.95
N ASP A 57 3.77 -11.44 11.19
CA ASP A 57 2.81 -11.65 12.28
C ASP A 57 2.03 -10.37 12.63
N LYS A 58 2.72 -9.23 12.77
CA LYS A 58 2.08 -7.92 13.02
C LYS A 58 1.17 -7.51 11.87
N ILE A 59 1.61 -7.76 10.63
CA ILE A 59 0.80 -7.50 9.44
C ILE A 59 -0.45 -8.40 9.45
N ARG A 60 -0.30 -9.69 9.78
CA ARG A 60 -1.42 -10.64 9.84
C ARG A 60 -2.44 -10.23 10.88
N GLU A 61 -2.02 -9.76 12.05
CA GLU A 61 -2.91 -9.24 13.09
C GLU A 61 -3.72 -8.02 12.61
N LEU A 62 -3.06 -7.04 11.99
CA LEU A 62 -3.72 -5.86 11.42
C LEU A 62 -4.70 -6.23 10.31
N VAL A 63 -4.33 -7.19 9.46
CA VAL A 63 -5.17 -7.72 8.38
C VAL A 63 -6.40 -8.43 8.93
N ALA A 64 -6.22 -9.31 9.92
CA ALA A 64 -7.33 -10.05 10.54
C ALA A 64 -8.29 -9.13 11.32
N GLY A 65 -7.77 -8.04 11.89
CA GLY A 65 -8.54 -7.05 12.64
C GLY A 65 -9.20 -5.96 11.79
N SER A 66 -9.07 -5.97 10.46
CA SER A 66 -9.61 -4.92 9.58
C SER A 66 -10.46 -5.46 8.43
N SER A 67 -11.56 -4.76 8.15
CA SER A 67 -12.31 -4.94 6.91
C SER A 67 -11.50 -4.46 5.69
N SER A 68 -12.00 -4.70 4.48
CA SER A 68 -11.36 -4.21 3.25
C SER A 68 -11.25 -2.67 3.24
N GLU A 69 -12.29 -2.00 3.74
CA GLU A 69 -12.38 -0.53 3.81
C GLU A 69 -11.42 0.05 4.85
N GLN A 70 -11.13 -0.70 5.92
CA GLN A 70 -10.22 -0.28 6.99
C GLN A 70 -8.76 -0.69 6.73
N ARG A 71 -8.51 -1.52 5.71
CA ARG A 71 -7.23 -2.20 5.50
C ARG A 71 -6.06 -1.25 5.34
N VAL A 72 -6.25 -0.17 4.57
CA VAL A 72 -5.22 0.85 4.34
C VAL A 72 -4.86 1.52 5.66
N THR A 73 -5.85 2.06 6.37
CA THR A 73 -5.66 2.72 7.67
C THR A 73 -4.99 1.80 8.70
N ALA A 74 -5.39 0.53 8.76
CA ALA A 74 -4.78 -0.44 9.65
C ALA A 74 -3.29 -0.67 9.32
N LEU A 75 -2.95 -0.86 8.04
CA LEU A 75 -1.56 -1.09 7.62
C LEU A 75 -0.69 0.18 7.75
N LEU A 76 -1.25 1.36 7.55
CA LEU A 76 -0.54 2.63 7.76
C LEU A 76 -0.14 2.88 9.22
N SER A 77 -0.75 2.16 10.18
CA SER A 77 -0.31 2.20 11.59
C SER A 77 1.08 1.58 11.83
N LEU A 78 1.66 0.91 10.84
CA LEU A 78 3.03 0.39 10.88
C LEU A 78 4.06 1.52 10.76
N ARG A 79 4.23 2.31 11.84
CA ARG A 79 5.15 3.46 11.91
C ARG A 79 6.61 3.09 11.60
N GLU A 80 7.02 1.86 11.89
CA GLU A 80 8.36 1.35 11.51
C GLU A 80 8.59 1.23 9.99
N VAL A 81 7.50 1.16 9.20
CA VAL A 81 7.55 1.17 7.73
C VAL A 81 7.28 2.57 7.20
N PHE A 82 6.20 3.21 7.66
CA PHE A 82 5.71 4.46 7.07
C PHE A 82 6.30 5.72 7.69
N GLY A 83 6.91 5.64 8.88
CA GLY A 83 7.29 6.79 9.68
C GLY A 83 6.09 7.47 10.34
N ASP A 84 6.36 8.57 11.04
CA ASP A 84 5.31 9.36 11.70
C ASP A 84 4.69 10.40 10.75
N ASP A 85 5.41 10.79 9.71
CA ASP A 85 5.02 11.86 8.78
C ASP A 85 3.97 11.41 7.74
N LEU A 86 4.15 10.23 7.13
CA LEU A 86 3.29 9.81 6.02
C LEU A 86 1.85 9.47 6.45
N PRO A 87 1.60 8.67 7.51
CA PRO A 87 0.23 8.37 7.93
C PRO A 87 -0.53 9.60 8.43
N ASP A 88 0.19 10.66 8.83
CA ASP A 88 -0.39 11.93 9.30
C ASP A 88 -0.59 12.94 8.16
N ASN A 89 -0.18 12.61 6.92
CA ASN A 89 -0.36 13.44 5.75
C ASN A 89 -1.64 13.03 4.98
N PRO A 90 -2.72 13.85 4.98
CA PRO A 90 -3.99 13.47 4.36
C PRO A 90 -3.91 13.22 2.86
N HIS A 91 -3.05 13.95 2.14
CA HIS A 91 -2.87 13.77 0.70
C HIS A 91 -2.20 12.43 0.39
N PHE A 92 -1.25 12.02 1.23
CA PHE A 92 -0.66 10.69 1.13
C PHE A 92 -1.70 9.60 1.36
N VAL A 93 -2.43 9.67 2.49
CA VAL A 93 -3.44 8.67 2.88
C VAL A 93 -4.49 8.52 1.78
N GLN A 94 -5.06 9.64 1.32
CA GLN A 94 -6.10 9.64 0.30
C GLN A 94 -5.63 8.99 -1.01
N ALA A 95 -4.40 9.26 -1.46
CA ALA A 95 -3.87 8.67 -2.69
C ALA A 95 -3.68 7.15 -2.57
N ILE A 96 -3.24 6.65 -1.40
CA ILE A 96 -3.13 5.20 -1.17
C ILE A 96 -4.51 4.55 -1.12
N GLU A 97 -5.48 5.16 -0.45
CA GLU A 97 -6.86 4.67 -0.39
C GLU A 97 -7.51 4.59 -1.78
N GLN A 98 -7.32 5.62 -2.62
CA GLN A 98 -7.81 5.61 -4.00
C GLN A 98 -7.16 4.49 -4.82
N ALA A 99 -5.84 4.32 -4.72
CA ALA A 99 -5.15 3.26 -5.43
C ALA A 99 -5.56 1.86 -4.94
N TRP A 100 -5.79 1.70 -3.62
CA TRP A 100 -6.33 0.49 -3.04
C TRP A 100 -7.73 0.16 -3.59
N GLN A 101 -8.62 1.15 -3.65
CA GLN A 101 -9.96 0.98 -4.22
C GLN A 101 -9.89 0.54 -5.68
N GLN A 102 -9.00 1.12 -6.49
CA GLN A 102 -8.79 0.67 -7.88
C GLN A 102 -8.40 -0.80 -7.95
N ILE A 103 -7.48 -1.26 -7.10
CA ILE A 103 -7.05 -2.66 -7.07
C ILE A 103 -8.19 -3.58 -6.61
N VAL A 104 -8.91 -3.22 -5.54
CA VAL A 104 -10.01 -4.04 -5.02
C VAL A 104 -11.15 -4.15 -6.02
N GLN A 105 -11.47 -3.06 -6.73
CA GLN A 105 -12.60 -3.02 -7.65
C GLN A 105 -12.29 -3.68 -9.00
N PHE A 106 -11.08 -3.48 -9.53
CA PHE A 106 -10.76 -3.84 -10.92
C PHE A 106 -9.62 -4.86 -11.05
N GLY A 107 -8.95 -5.23 -9.96
CA GLY A 107 -7.74 -6.04 -9.96
C GLY A 107 -6.49 -5.22 -10.33
N ALA A 108 -5.31 -5.77 -10.03
CA ALA A 108 -4.05 -5.04 -10.15
C ALA A 108 -3.73 -4.59 -11.59
N HIS A 109 -4.04 -5.42 -12.60
CA HIS A 109 -3.76 -5.12 -14.00
C HIS A 109 -4.57 -3.92 -14.50
N GLN A 110 -5.88 -3.91 -14.28
CA GLN A 110 -6.73 -2.81 -14.73
C GLN A 110 -6.46 -1.53 -13.93
N ALA A 111 -6.17 -1.64 -12.63
CA ALA A 111 -5.77 -0.49 -11.81
C ALA A 111 -4.51 0.21 -12.36
N LEU A 112 -3.53 -0.56 -12.87
CA LEU A 112 -2.35 -0.02 -13.53
C LEU A 112 -2.70 0.75 -14.80
N LEU A 113 -3.53 0.18 -15.69
CA LEU A 113 -3.96 0.84 -16.92
C LEU A 113 -4.71 2.15 -16.62
N ASN A 114 -5.65 2.11 -15.67
CA ASN A 114 -6.39 3.29 -15.22
C ASN A 114 -5.45 4.39 -14.70
N THR A 115 -4.40 4.00 -13.94
CA THR A 115 -3.42 4.94 -13.38
C THR A 115 -2.53 5.54 -14.48
N LEU A 116 -2.16 4.76 -15.50
CA LEU A 116 -1.42 5.23 -16.67
C LEU A 116 -2.28 6.04 -17.64
N LYS A 117 -3.62 6.04 -17.46
CA LYS A 117 -4.59 6.64 -18.37
C LYS A 117 -4.52 6.06 -19.79
N ILE A 118 -4.29 4.74 -19.89
CA ILE A 118 -4.21 3.97 -21.15
C ILE A 118 -5.39 3.01 -21.24
#